data_AF-A0A7C4AC02-F1
#
_entry.id   AF-A0A7C4AC02-F1
#
_cell.length_a   1.000
_cell.length_b   1.000
_cell.length_c   1.000
_cell.angle_alpha   90.00
_cell.angle_beta   90.00
_cell.angle_gamma   90.00
#
_symmetry.space_group_name_H-M   'P 1'
#
loop_
_entity.id
_entity.type
_entity.pdbx_description
1 polymer ?
#
loop_
_entity_poly.entity_id
_entity_poly.type
_entity_poly.pdbx_seq_one_letter_code
_entity_poly.pdbx_strand_id
1 'polypeptide(L)'
;MFARSLIAALFLVFTATPGFTYTQEVEWLRNQSFNACKKFYVWRLIDNYFQNPRWESGWSDEGDYIVNVYGKMKFQGRNVNAQLQFTIDPKRGKFDMNGLAFNGEAQSKDMRLALIKAMCDDLQ
;
A
#
# COMPACT_ATOMS: atom_id res chain seq x y z
N MET A 1 11.39 11.67 64.54
CA MET A 1 10.72 10.92 63.46
C MET A 1 11.39 11.30 62.14
N PHE A 2 12.29 10.47 61.64
CA PHE A 2 12.90 10.66 60.32
C PHE A 2 12.19 9.73 59.34
N ALA A 3 11.38 10.31 58.46
CA ALA A 3 10.66 9.55 57.43
C ALA A 3 11.64 9.05 56.37
N ARG A 4 11.62 7.74 56.16
CA ARG A 4 12.36 7.00 55.13
C ARG A 4 11.78 7.37 53.77
N SER A 5 12.58 7.97 52.88
CA SER A 5 12.21 8.08 51.47
C SER A 5 13.00 7.05 50.67
N LEU A 6 12.34 5.92 50.38
CA LEU A 6 12.76 4.95 49.37
C LEU A 6 12.42 5.55 47.99
N ILE A 7 13.43 5.87 47.20
CA ILE A 7 13.26 6.27 45.80
C ILE A 7 13.11 4.99 44.98
N ALA A 8 11.88 4.68 44.57
CA ALA A 8 11.61 3.64 43.58
C ALA A 8 11.85 4.21 42.18
N ALA A 9 12.98 3.85 41.56
CA ALA A 9 13.24 4.16 40.16
C ALA A 9 12.41 3.22 39.27
N LEU A 10 11.29 3.73 38.75
CA LEU A 10 10.43 3.03 37.80
C LEU A 10 11.08 3.11 36.41
N PHE A 11 11.79 2.06 36.00
CA PHE A 11 12.30 1.93 34.63
C PHE A 11 11.13 1.66 33.67
N LEU A 12 10.67 2.72 33.00
CA LEU A 12 9.80 2.61 31.83
C LEU A 12 10.58 1.97 30.68
N VAL A 13 10.41 0.66 30.50
CA VAL A 13 10.91 -0.04 29.31
C VAL A 13 10.01 0.34 28.15
N PHE A 14 10.44 1.31 27.34
CA PHE A 14 9.79 1.63 26.07
C PHE A 14 10.06 0.46 25.11
N THR A 15 9.13 -0.49 25.01
CA THR A 15 9.20 -1.52 23.98
C THR A 15 8.93 -0.83 22.64
N ALA A 16 10.00 -0.44 21.94
CA ALA A 16 9.92 -0.02 20.56
C ALA A 16 9.47 -1.22 19.73
N THR A 17 8.16 -1.37 19.52
CA THR A 17 7.68 -2.26 18.47
C THR A 17 8.25 -1.71 17.17
N PRO A 18 8.97 -2.50 16.36
CA PRO A 18 9.34 -2.08 15.02
C PRO A 18 8.04 -1.92 14.24
N GLY A 19 7.48 -0.72 14.28
CA GLY A 19 6.45 -0.30 13.34
C GLY A 19 7.14 -0.32 11.99
N PHE A 20 6.72 -1.23 11.11
CA PHE A 20 7.15 -1.21 9.72
C PHE A 20 6.71 0.13 9.13
N THR A 21 7.62 1.12 9.14
CA THR A 21 7.37 2.41 8.53
C THR A 21 7.50 2.23 7.03
N TYR A 22 6.50 2.72 6.29
CA TYR A 22 6.60 2.81 4.85
C TYR A 22 7.51 3.99 4.45
N THR A 23 7.99 3.97 3.22
CA THR A 23 8.62 5.14 2.61
C THR A 23 7.58 6.25 2.39
N GLN A 24 8.04 7.49 2.25
CA GLN A 24 7.14 8.63 2.06
C GLN A 24 6.31 8.49 0.77
N GLU A 25 6.89 7.90 -0.27
CA GLU A 25 6.24 7.63 -1.56
C GLU A 25 5.09 6.63 -1.41
N VAL A 26 5.35 5.53 -0.69
CA VAL A 26 4.33 4.52 -0.39
C VAL A 26 3.24 5.14 0.48
N GLU A 27 3.60 5.86 1.53
CA GLU A 27 2.64 6.49 2.44
C GLU A 27 1.77 7.52 1.70
N TRP A 28 2.38 8.34 0.84
CA TRP A 28 1.67 9.30 0.01
C TRP A 28 0.64 8.60 -0.87
N LEU A 29 1.04 7.56 -1.63
CA LEU A 29 0.14 6.83 -2.53
C LEU A 29 -0.98 6.14 -1.76
N ARG A 30 -0.65 5.47 -0.64
CA ARG A 30 -1.61 4.77 0.21
C ARG A 30 -2.77 5.67 0.61
N ASN A 31 -2.47 6.95 0.90
CA ASN A 31 -3.44 7.96 1.33
C ASN A 31 -4.12 8.74 0.19
N GLN A 32 -3.92 8.35 -1.08
CA GLN A 32 -4.68 8.90 -2.21
C GLN A 32 -5.97 8.12 -2.45
N SER A 33 -6.80 8.61 -3.36
CA SER A 33 -7.99 7.91 -3.88
C SER A 33 -7.99 7.88 -5.40
N PHE A 34 -8.47 6.78 -5.99
CA PHE A 34 -8.71 6.76 -7.43
C PHE A 34 -9.81 7.76 -7.81
N ASN A 35 -9.67 8.40 -8.97
CA ASN A 35 -10.72 9.26 -9.50
C ASN A 35 -12.07 8.53 -9.68
N ALA A 36 -12.01 7.23 -9.97
CA ALA A 36 -13.19 6.37 -10.12
C ALA A 36 -13.94 6.14 -8.80
N CYS A 37 -13.27 6.22 -7.64
CA CYS A 37 -13.90 6.05 -6.33
C CYS A 37 -13.20 6.86 -5.24
N LYS A 38 -13.60 8.12 -5.10
CA LYS A 38 -13.02 9.07 -4.13
C LYS A 38 -13.35 8.79 -2.65
N LYS A 39 -14.28 7.86 -2.39
CA LYS A 39 -14.73 7.51 -1.04
C LYS A 39 -13.69 6.68 -0.26
N PHE A 40 -12.80 5.96 -0.97
CA PHE A 40 -11.85 5.04 -0.36
C PHE A 40 -10.41 5.39 -0.70
N TYR A 41 -9.53 5.16 0.26
CA TYR A 41 -8.09 5.30 0.07
C TYR A 41 -7.52 4.08 -0.66
N VAL A 42 -6.45 4.28 -1.42
CA VAL A 42 -5.77 3.22 -2.19
C VAL A 42 -5.35 2.05 -1.30
N TRP A 43 -4.86 2.32 -0.08
CA TRP A 43 -4.51 1.24 0.86
C TRP A 43 -5.72 0.35 1.20
N ARG A 44 -6.91 0.94 1.39
CA ARG A 44 -8.11 0.21 1.80
C ARG A 44 -8.62 -0.69 0.68
N LEU A 45 -8.54 -0.21 -0.56
CA LEU A 45 -8.89 -0.98 -1.76
C LEU A 45 -7.97 -2.19 -1.91
N ILE A 46 -6.66 -1.97 -1.78
CA ILE A 46 -5.64 -3.02 -1.94
C ILE A 46 -5.74 -4.05 -0.82
N ASP A 47 -5.86 -3.64 0.45
CA ASP A 47 -5.98 -4.57 1.58
C ASP A 47 -7.23 -5.45 1.50
N ASN A 48 -8.29 -4.99 0.80
CA ASN A 48 -9.50 -5.78 0.56
C ASN A 48 -9.29 -6.88 -0.49
N TYR A 49 -8.36 -6.67 -1.44
CA TYR A 49 -8.16 -7.56 -2.60
C TYR A 49 -6.92 -8.44 -2.49
N PHE A 50 -5.88 -7.95 -1.82
CA PHE A 50 -4.57 -8.58 -1.72
C PHE A 50 -4.41 -9.18 -0.33
N GLN A 51 -4.00 -10.44 -0.28
CA GLN A 51 -3.56 -11.08 0.96
C GLN A 51 -2.14 -10.62 1.26
N ASN A 52 -1.95 -10.02 2.44
CA ASN A 52 -0.67 -9.52 2.95
C ASN A 52 0.10 -8.66 1.93
N PRO A 53 -0.47 -7.53 1.49
CA PRO A 53 0.15 -6.71 0.46
C PRO A 53 1.50 -6.15 0.92
N ARG A 54 2.51 -6.31 0.07
CA ARG A 54 3.86 -5.77 0.27
C ARG A 54 4.09 -4.61 -0.68
N TRP A 55 4.54 -3.49 -0.14
CA TRP A 55 4.71 -2.24 -0.86
C TRP A 55 6.19 -1.89 -0.97
N GLU A 56 6.63 -1.48 -2.15
CA GLU A 56 8.00 -1.06 -2.42
C GLU A 56 8.00 0.19 -3.29
N SER A 57 8.78 1.20 -2.92
CA SER A 57 9.02 2.37 -3.78
C SER A 57 10.39 2.29 -4.45
N GLY A 58 10.50 2.93 -5.59
CA GLY A 58 11.75 3.08 -6.32
C GLY A 58 11.62 4.13 -7.41
N TRP A 59 12.60 4.11 -8.32
CA TRP A 59 12.62 4.97 -9.49
C TRP A 59 12.50 4.12 -10.76
N SER A 60 11.83 4.65 -11.77
CA SER A 60 11.91 4.12 -13.14
C SER A 60 13.25 4.47 -13.77
N ASP A 61 13.62 3.76 -14.83
CA ASP A 61 14.78 4.11 -15.68
C ASP A 61 14.62 5.51 -16.34
N GLU A 62 13.37 6.00 -16.43
CA GLU A 62 12.99 7.30 -16.98
C GLU A 62 12.98 8.41 -15.91
N GLY A 63 13.25 8.08 -14.64
CA GLY A 63 13.31 9.03 -13.53
C GLY A 63 11.97 9.34 -12.88
N ASP A 64 10.95 8.52 -13.08
CA ASP A 64 9.66 8.64 -12.40
C ASP A 64 9.68 7.90 -11.05
N TYR A 65 8.96 8.44 -10.05
CA TYR A 65 8.70 7.68 -8.83
C TYR A 65 7.73 6.54 -9.11
N ILE A 66 8.14 5.32 -8.75
CA ILE A 66 7.32 4.13 -8.87
C ILE A 66 6.99 3.59 -7.47
N VAL A 67 5.76 3.12 -7.31
CA VAL A 67 5.36 2.26 -6.20
C VAL A 67 4.83 0.94 -6.75
N ASN A 68 5.43 -0.17 -6.30
CA ASN A 68 4.98 -1.52 -6.58
C ASN A 68 4.24 -2.10 -5.38
N VAL A 69 3.19 -2.87 -5.67
CA VAL A 69 2.43 -3.60 -4.67
C VAL A 69 2.36 -5.06 -5.09
N TYR A 70 2.79 -5.94 -4.21
CA TYR A 70 2.81 -7.39 -4.42
C TYR A 70 1.88 -8.08 -3.44
N GLY A 71 1.22 -9.14 -3.86
CA GLY A 71 0.48 -10.00 -2.95
C GLY A 71 -0.27 -11.10 -3.67
N LYS A 72 -0.91 -11.98 -2.91
CA LYS A 72 -1.78 -13.01 -3.48
C LYS A 72 -3.18 -12.44 -3.64
N MET A 73 -3.83 -12.72 -4.76
CA MET A 73 -5.25 -12.40 -4.96
C MET A 73 -5.98 -13.58 -5.61
N LYS A 74 -7.31 -13.61 -5.47
CA LYS A 74 -8.15 -14.54 -6.22
C LYS A 74 -8.57 -13.91 -7.54
N PHE A 75 -8.25 -14.57 -8.64
CA PHE A 75 -8.70 -14.21 -9.97
C PHE A 75 -9.38 -15.41 -10.62
N GLN A 76 -10.66 -15.25 -11.00
CA GLN A 76 -11.48 -16.33 -11.59
C GLN A 76 -11.43 -17.64 -10.77
N GLY A 77 -11.50 -17.53 -9.44
CA GLY A 77 -11.45 -18.67 -8.52
C GLY A 77 -10.07 -19.28 -8.30
N ARG A 78 -9.01 -18.79 -8.95
CA ARG A 78 -7.63 -19.25 -8.81
C ARG A 78 -6.79 -18.24 -8.02
N ASN A 79 -5.88 -18.72 -7.19
CA ASN A 79 -4.90 -17.85 -6.54
C ASN A 79 -3.81 -17.48 -7.54
N VAL A 80 -3.50 -16.19 -7.64
CA VAL A 80 -2.41 -15.65 -8.45
C VAL A 80 -1.50 -14.78 -7.60
N ASN A 81 -0.21 -14.75 -7.94
CA ASN A 81 0.71 -13.74 -7.43
C ASN A 81 0.52 -12.48 -8.27
N ALA A 82 -0.10 -11.46 -7.71
CA ALA A 82 -0.36 -10.21 -8.41
C ALA A 82 0.69 -9.15 -8.07
N GLN A 83 1.02 -8.35 -9.07
CA GLN A 83 1.79 -7.12 -8.93
C GLN A 83 0.99 -5.96 -9.53
N LEU A 84 0.86 -4.88 -8.77
CA LEU A 84 0.44 -3.57 -9.26
C LEU A 84 1.67 -2.66 -9.34
N GLN A 85 1.75 -1.85 -10.38
CA GLN A 85 2.75 -0.80 -10.49
C GLN A 85 2.08 0.54 -10.70
N PHE A 86 2.47 1.51 -9.88
CA PHE A 86 2.00 2.87 -9.91
C PHE A 86 3.15 3.81 -10.27
N THR A 87 2.89 4.77 -11.15
CA THR A 87 3.72 5.98 -11.26
C THR A 87 3.08 7.07 -10.42
N ILE A 88 3.88 7.80 -9.64
CA ILE A 88 3.39 8.87 -8.77
C ILE A 88 4.09 10.20 -9.05
N ASP A 89 3.33 11.28 -8.92
CA ASP A 89 3.82 12.66 -8.89
C ASP A 89 3.21 13.38 -7.68
N PRO A 90 3.85 13.27 -6.50
CA PRO A 90 3.36 13.91 -5.29
C PRO A 90 3.27 15.43 -5.40
N LYS A 91 4.15 16.07 -6.20
CA LYS A 91 4.17 17.53 -6.39
C LYS A 91 2.94 18.01 -7.15
N ARG A 92 2.48 17.23 -8.14
CA ARG A 92 1.28 17.52 -8.91
C ARG A 92 0.01 16.87 -8.35
N GLY A 93 0.12 16.07 -7.29
CA GLY A 93 -1.01 15.38 -6.69
C GLY A 93 -1.59 14.29 -7.61
N LYS A 94 -0.76 13.62 -8.42
CA LYS A 94 -1.21 12.67 -9.44
C LYS A 94 -0.59 11.29 -9.25
N PHE A 95 -1.34 10.25 -9.59
CA PHE A 95 -0.82 8.90 -9.70
C PHE A 95 -1.59 8.14 -10.76
N ASP A 96 -0.92 7.17 -11.39
CA ASP A 96 -1.50 6.31 -12.40
C ASP A 96 -1.08 4.86 -12.13
N MET A 97 -2.06 3.95 -12.16
CA MET A 97 -1.76 2.52 -12.14
C MET A 97 -1.41 2.09 -13.57
N ASN A 98 -0.13 1.84 -13.83
CA ASN A 98 0.42 1.57 -15.16
C ASN A 98 0.73 0.10 -15.39
N GLY A 99 0.96 -0.66 -14.33
CA GLY A 99 1.23 -2.09 -14.41
C GLY A 99 0.22 -2.93 -13.63
N LEU A 100 -0.14 -4.06 -14.23
CA LEU A 100 -0.81 -5.18 -13.59
C LEU A 100 -0.13 -6.45 -14.14
N ALA A 101 0.34 -7.33 -13.28
CA ALA A 101 0.87 -8.62 -13.68
C ALA A 101 0.31 -9.74 -12.81
N PHE A 102 0.07 -10.91 -13.40
CA PHE A 102 -0.30 -12.14 -12.72
C PHE A 102 0.77 -13.19 -12.96
N ASN A 103 1.35 -13.73 -11.90
CA ASN A 103 2.44 -14.70 -11.95
C ASN A 103 3.63 -14.25 -12.83
N GLY A 104 3.90 -12.95 -12.85
CA GLY A 104 4.95 -12.35 -13.68
C GLY A 104 4.53 -11.99 -15.11
N GLU A 105 3.33 -12.40 -15.54
CA GLU A 105 2.81 -12.07 -16.87
C GLU A 105 2.01 -10.76 -16.84
N ALA A 106 2.46 -9.78 -17.61
CA ALA A 106 1.78 -8.49 -17.75
C ALA A 106 0.36 -8.66 -18.31
N GLN A 107 -0.58 -7.92 -17.74
CA GLN A 107 -1.98 -7.93 -18.13
C GLN A 107 -2.33 -6.71 -18.99
N SER A 108 -3.41 -6.81 -19.75
CA SER A 108 -3.87 -5.73 -20.63
C SER A 108 -4.34 -4.50 -19.84
N LYS A 109 -4.38 -3.35 -20.53
CA LYS A 109 -4.99 -2.13 -19.99
C LYS A 109 -6.44 -2.34 -19.57
N ASP A 110 -7.21 -3.12 -20.33
CA ASP A 110 -8.61 -3.41 -20.02
C ASP A 110 -8.74 -4.21 -18.72
N MET A 111 -7.88 -5.20 -18.51
CA MET A 111 -7.83 -5.96 -17.26
C MET A 111 -7.49 -5.06 -16.07
N ARG A 112 -6.58 -4.10 -16.28
CA ARG A 112 -6.20 -3.12 -15.26
C ARG A 112 -7.38 -2.21 -14.87
N LEU A 113 -8.12 -1.71 -15.86
CA LEU A 113 -9.32 -0.90 -15.64
C LEU A 113 -10.42 -1.71 -14.95
N ALA A 114 -10.62 -2.96 -15.36
CA ALA A 114 -11.58 -3.87 -14.75
C ALA A 114 -11.25 -4.13 -13.27
N LEU A 115 -9.97 -4.32 -12.93
CA LEU A 115 -9.54 -4.46 -11.54
C LEU A 115 -9.79 -3.21 -10.71
N ILE A 116 -9.46 -2.01 -11.21
CA ILE A 116 -9.76 -0.75 -10.50
C ILE A 116 -11.25 -0.63 -10.24
N LYS A 117 -12.07 -0.92 -11.25
CA LYS A 117 -13.53 -0.88 -11.11
C LYS A 117 -14.03 -1.88 -10.06
N ALA A 118 -13.56 -3.12 -10.12
CA ALA A 118 -13.93 -4.16 -9.16
C ALA A 118 -13.55 -3.77 -7.72
N MET A 119 -12.32 -3.29 -7.50
CA MET A 119 -11.88 -2.77 -6.19
C MET A 119 -12.78 -1.66 -5.66
N CYS A 120 -13.17 -0.73 -6.54
CA CYS A 120 -14.05 0.38 -6.19
C CYS A 120 -15.49 -0.05 -5.89
N ASP A 121 -16.02 -1.06 -6.59
CA ASP A 121 -17.42 -1.50 -6.47
C ASP A 121 -17.64 -2.40 -5.23
N ASP A 122 -16.67 -3.26 -4.89
CA ASP A 122 -16.80 -4.22 -3.78
C ASP A 122 -16.90 -3.58 -2.37
N LEU A 123 -16.56 -2.30 -2.25
CA LEU A 123 -16.55 -1.57 -0.98
C LEU A 123 -17.69 -0.54 -0.87
N GLN A 124 -18.47 -0.32 -1.93
CA GLN A 124 -19.56 0.68 -1.94
C GLN A 124 -20.70 0.32 -1.00
#